data_AF-A0A7Y7C2M3-F1
#
_entry.id   AF-A0A7Y7C2M3-F1
#
_cell.length_a   1.000
_cell.length_b   1.000
_cell.length_c   1.000
_cell.angle_alpha   90.00
_cell.angle_beta   90.00
_cell.angle_gamma   90.00
#
_symmetry.space_group_name_H-M   'P 1'
#
loop_
_entity.id
_entity.type
_entity.pdbx_description
1 polymer ?
#
loop_
_entity_poly.entity_id
_entity_poly.type
_entity_poly.pdbx_seq_one_letter_code
_entity_poly.pdbx_strand_id
1 'polypeptide(L)'
;MTEPWLREAVAACGLPPPTSFPRDLARDAGRALSQVVTMVVLKGLTSAAVASWLTRMRIDHSVPATPRRFRGCMVANKGHGMLFRDSNDSEDDQRFTLAHEVSHFVLDHMMPRARVLKKYGASFMAVLDAMRPPTLAEQLALALDQLPIGIQVKLMDRDAEGIIQSGSVAHAEWRADRLAFELLAPADVAYPFLKESEVERGPARLAARFGLPLSQARTYARMLTRRERLQAGSVVEFHR
;
A
#
# COMPACT_ATOMS: atom_id res chain seq x y z
N MET A 1 13.55 8.54 14.93
CA MET A 1 13.32 7.07 14.83
C MET A 1 12.20 6.78 13.81
N THR A 2 12.30 5.71 13.02
CA THR A 2 11.22 5.28 12.10
C THR A 2 10.13 4.56 12.88
N GLU A 3 8.87 4.89 12.62
CA GLU A 3 7.70 4.35 13.33
C GLU A 3 7.76 2.80 13.36
N PRO A 4 7.58 2.13 14.52
CA PRO A 4 7.76 0.69 14.63
C PRO A 4 6.91 -0.11 13.63
N TRP A 5 5.66 0.29 13.42
CA TRP A 5 4.75 -0.35 12.46
C TRP A 5 5.25 -0.23 11.01
N LEU A 6 5.90 0.88 10.66
CA LEU A 6 6.40 1.11 9.30
C LEU A 6 7.62 0.24 9.04
N ARG A 7 8.51 0.09 10.03
CA ARG A 7 9.64 -0.84 9.94
C ARG A 7 9.19 -2.29 9.82
N GLU A 8 8.20 -2.69 10.60
CA GLU A 8 7.59 -4.02 10.51
C GLU A 8 6.99 -4.26 9.12
N ALA A 9 6.26 -3.27 8.58
CA ALA A 9 5.65 -3.39 7.26
C ALA A 9 6.69 -3.46 6.12
N VAL A 10 7.74 -2.64 6.16
CA VAL A 10 8.85 -2.72 5.19
C VAL A 10 9.53 -4.09 5.26
N ALA A 11 9.78 -4.62 6.46
CA ALA A 11 10.34 -5.95 6.64
C ALA A 11 9.40 -7.05 6.11
N ALA A 12 8.10 -6.92 6.34
CA ALA A 12 7.09 -7.85 5.87
C ALA A 12 7.04 -7.91 4.33
N CYS A 13 7.34 -6.81 3.62
CA CYS A 13 7.43 -6.82 2.16
C CYS A 13 8.52 -7.75 1.62
N GLY A 14 9.56 -8.08 2.41
CA GLY A 14 10.69 -8.91 1.97
C GLY A 14 11.49 -8.29 0.81
N LEU A 15 11.33 -6.99 0.56
CA LEU A 15 11.99 -6.30 -0.53
C LEU A 15 13.44 -5.97 -0.18
N PRO A 16 14.38 -6.10 -1.11
CA PRO A 16 15.74 -5.64 -0.87
C PRO A 16 15.76 -4.10 -0.71
N PRO A 17 16.79 -3.54 -0.06
CA PRO A 17 17.02 -2.09 -0.09
C PRO A 17 17.16 -1.59 -1.55
N PRO A 18 16.67 -0.38 -1.86
CA PRO A 18 16.81 0.17 -3.20
C PRO A 18 18.28 0.43 -3.54
N THR A 19 18.74 -0.08 -4.69
CA THR A 19 20.12 0.12 -5.19
C THR A 19 20.25 1.33 -6.10
N SER A 20 19.15 1.84 -6.63
CA SER A 20 19.09 2.99 -7.54
C SER A 20 17.72 3.67 -7.46
N PHE A 21 17.67 4.95 -7.85
CA PHE A 21 16.40 5.66 -8.03
C PHE A 21 16.33 6.31 -9.42
N PRO A 22 15.15 6.40 -10.05
CA PRO A 22 13.85 5.87 -9.58
C PRO A 22 13.85 4.36 -9.38
N ARG A 23 13.17 3.89 -8.33
CA ARG A 23 13.16 2.46 -7.98
C ARG A 23 12.26 1.70 -8.95
N ASP A 24 12.77 0.60 -9.51
CA ASP A 24 11.96 -0.37 -10.25
C ASP A 24 11.28 -1.35 -9.30
N LEU A 25 10.21 -0.88 -8.65
CA LEU A 25 9.46 -1.69 -7.70
C LEU A 25 8.76 -2.87 -8.36
N ALA A 26 8.39 -2.77 -9.65
CA ALA A 26 7.76 -3.86 -10.37
C ALA A 26 8.70 -5.06 -10.47
N ARG A 27 9.98 -4.82 -10.77
CA ARG A 27 11.00 -5.86 -10.78
C ARG A 27 11.29 -6.42 -9.38
N ASP A 28 11.46 -5.55 -8.39
CA ASP A 28 11.80 -5.98 -7.03
C ASP A 28 10.67 -6.80 -6.39
N ALA A 29 9.43 -6.27 -6.42
CA ALA A 29 8.26 -6.96 -5.90
C ALA A 29 7.88 -8.18 -6.76
N GLY A 30 8.10 -8.12 -8.08
CA GLY A 30 7.91 -9.26 -8.97
C GLY A 30 8.86 -10.42 -8.69
N ARG A 31 9.98 -10.18 -7.99
CA ARG A 31 10.86 -11.25 -7.48
C ARG A 31 10.44 -11.67 -6.07
N ALA A 32 10.39 -10.73 -5.14
CA ALA A 32 10.19 -11.00 -3.72
C ALA A 32 8.78 -11.54 -3.39
N LEU A 33 7.75 -11.08 -4.10
CA LEU A 33 6.35 -11.39 -3.84
C LEU A 33 5.72 -12.27 -4.92
N SER A 34 6.52 -12.83 -5.84
CA SER A 34 6.03 -13.64 -6.99
C SER A 34 5.09 -14.78 -6.63
N GLN A 35 5.25 -15.36 -5.44
CA GLN A 35 4.44 -16.49 -4.98
C GLN A 35 3.07 -16.08 -4.43
N VAL A 36 2.91 -14.81 -4.06
CA VAL A 36 1.73 -14.31 -3.35
C VAL A 36 1.09 -13.09 -4.00
N VAL A 37 1.73 -12.48 -5.00
CA VAL A 37 1.23 -11.30 -5.70
C VAL A 37 1.33 -11.48 -7.21
N THR A 38 0.21 -11.23 -7.89
CA THR A 38 0.14 -11.10 -9.35
C THR A 38 -0.01 -9.62 -9.70
N MET A 39 0.92 -9.09 -10.50
CA MET A 39 0.80 -7.73 -11.05
C MET A 39 0.05 -7.77 -12.37
N VAL A 40 -0.99 -6.97 -12.50
CA VAL A 40 -1.85 -6.92 -13.69
C VAL A 40 -1.82 -5.50 -14.25
N VAL A 41 -1.51 -5.38 -15.54
CA VAL A 41 -1.54 -4.10 -16.25
C VAL A 41 -2.69 -4.13 -17.25
N LEU A 42 -3.59 -3.16 -17.15
CA LEU A 42 -4.73 -3.03 -18.06
C LEU A 42 -4.69 -1.66 -18.74
N LYS A 43 -5.13 -1.60 -20.00
CA LYS A 43 -5.29 -0.33 -20.72
C LYS A 43 -6.66 0.25 -20.41
N GLY A 44 -6.73 1.41 -19.76
CA GLY A 44 -7.99 2.07 -19.41
C GLY A 44 -8.68 1.36 -18.25
N LEU A 45 -8.03 1.41 -17.07
CA LEU A 45 -8.47 0.67 -15.90
C LEU A 45 -9.84 1.15 -15.42
N THR A 46 -10.78 0.21 -15.34
CA THR A 46 -12.14 0.43 -14.83
C THR A 46 -12.59 -0.73 -13.96
N SER A 47 -13.59 -0.48 -13.11
CA SER A 47 -14.25 -1.52 -12.29
C SER A 47 -14.77 -2.67 -13.15
N ALA A 48 -15.38 -2.35 -14.29
CA ALA A 48 -15.84 -3.33 -15.27
C ALA A 48 -14.70 -4.18 -15.86
N ALA A 49 -13.54 -3.56 -16.15
CA ALA A 49 -12.38 -4.29 -16.65
C ALA A 49 -11.77 -5.22 -15.59
N VAL A 50 -11.68 -4.76 -14.34
CA VAL A 50 -11.24 -5.60 -13.20
C VAL A 50 -12.21 -6.75 -12.98
N ALA A 51 -13.52 -6.46 -12.94
CA ALA A 51 -14.58 -7.46 -12.82
C ALA A 51 -14.49 -8.53 -13.92
N SER A 52 -14.33 -8.10 -15.17
CA SER A 52 -14.18 -9.01 -16.31
C SER A 52 -12.92 -9.86 -16.23
N TRP A 53 -11.83 -9.31 -15.69
CA TRP A 53 -10.60 -10.07 -15.46
C TRP A 53 -10.79 -11.13 -14.36
N LEU A 54 -11.38 -10.77 -13.23
CA LEU A 54 -11.65 -11.69 -12.11
C LEU A 54 -12.60 -12.82 -12.53
N THR A 55 -13.67 -12.50 -13.27
CA THR A 55 -14.60 -13.50 -13.82
C THR A 55 -13.88 -14.49 -14.75
N ARG A 56 -12.98 -14.02 -15.63
CA ARG A 56 -12.17 -14.91 -16.48
C ARG A 56 -11.27 -15.83 -15.67
N MET A 57 -10.76 -15.34 -14.54
CA MET A 57 -9.95 -16.13 -13.60
C MET A 57 -10.78 -16.99 -12.65
N ARG A 58 -12.12 -17.00 -12.79
CA ARG A 58 -13.08 -17.73 -11.93
C ARG A 58 -12.94 -17.40 -10.45
N ILE A 59 -12.71 -16.12 -10.17
CA ILE A 59 -12.66 -15.59 -8.81
C ILE A 59 -14.01 -14.93 -8.54
N ASP A 60 -14.74 -15.42 -7.54
CA ASP A 60 -15.96 -14.76 -7.05
C ASP A 60 -15.61 -13.37 -6.57
N HIS A 61 -16.41 -12.33 -6.80
CA HIS A 61 -16.03 -10.97 -6.40
C HIS A 61 -17.24 -10.06 -6.31
N SER A 62 -17.13 -8.99 -5.53
CA SER A 62 -18.16 -7.97 -5.38
C SER A 62 -17.82 -6.67 -6.12
N VAL A 63 -16.87 -6.70 -7.07
CA VAL A 63 -16.49 -5.49 -7.83
C VAL A 63 -17.70 -5.04 -8.66
N PRO A 64 -18.16 -3.79 -8.53
CA PRO A 64 -19.30 -3.30 -9.29
C PRO A 64 -19.05 -3.41 -10.80
N ALA A 65 -20.02 -3.94 -11.53
CA ALA A 65 -19.95 -4.01 -13.00
C ALA A 65 -20.11 -2.63 -13.67
N THR A 66 -20.65 -1.64 -12.95
CA THR A 66 -20.79 -0.26 -13.44
C THR A 66 -19.40 0.35 -13.66
N PRO A 67 -19.04 0.75 -14.90
CA PRO A 67 -17.71 1.27 -15.20
C PRO A 67 -17.41 2.57 -14.44
N ARG A 68 -16.43 2.52 -13.55
CA ARG A 68 -15.79 3.67 -12.89
C ARG A 68 -14.30 3.59 -13.13
N ARG A 69 -13.67 4.70 -13.51
CA ARG A 69 -12.21 4.78 -13.71
C ARG A 69 -11.49 4.97 -12.38
N PHE A 70 -10.31 4.39 -12.26
CA PHE A 70 -9.40 4.54 -11.12
C PHE A 70 -7.94 4.35 -11.57
N ARG A 71 -6.98 4.72 -10.73
CA ARG A 71 -5.53 4.59 -11.04
C ARG A 71 -5.02 3.19 -10.74
N GLY A 72 -5.46 2.63 -9.61
CA GLY A 72 -5.07 1.33 -9.12
C GLY A 72 -6.21 0.56 -8.46
N CYS A 73 -6.00 -0.74 -8.33
CA CYS A 73 -6.89 -1.60 -7.56
C CYS A 73 -6.09 -2.78 -6.98
N MET A 74 -6.31 -3.07 -5.70
CA MET A 74 -5.82 -4.28 -5.04
C MET A 74 -7.00 -5.19 -4.79
N VAL A 75 -6.88 -6.43 -5.24
CA VAL A 75 -7.79 -7.52 -4.90
C VAL A 75 -7.00 -8.58 -4.15
N ALA A 76 -7.43 -8.93 -2.94
CA ALA A 76 -6.77 -9.98 -2.16
C ALA A 76 -7.73 -11.10 -1.76
N ASN A 77 -7.25 -12.34 -1.88
CA ASN A 77 -8.00 -13.54 -1.56
C ASN A 77 -7.06 -14.68 -1.16
N LYS A 78 -7.40 -15.45 -0.11
CA LYS A 78 -6.66 -16.65 0.33
C LYS A 78 -5.12 -16.48 0.35
N GLY A 79 -4.65 -15.39 0.95
CA GLY A 79 -3.21 -15.07 1.02
C GLY A 79 -2.58 -14.54 -0.26
N HIS A 80 -3.31 -14.48 -1.38
CA HIS A 80 -2.83 -13.97 -2.66
C HIS A 80 -3.39 -12.57 -2.95
N GLY A 81 -2.58 -11.73 -3.59
CA GLY A 81 -2.93 -10.38 -4.01
C GLY A 81 -2.85 -10.23 -5.53
N MET A 82 -3.72 -9.40 -6.09
CA MET A 82 -3.75 -9.01 -7.49
C MET A 82 -3.74 -7.50 -7.55
N LEU A 83 -2.67 -6.94 -8.09
CA LEU A 83 -2.42 -5.50 -8.09
C LEU A 83 -2.58 -4.98 -9.51
N PHE A 84 -3.64 -4.23 -9.74
CA PHE A 84 -4.00 -3.68 -11.04
C PHE A 84 -3.48 -2.24 -11.16
N ARG A 85 -2.92 -1.91 -12.33
CA ARG A 85 -2.54 -0.54 -12.69
C ARG A 85 -2.94 -0.21 -14.13
N ASP A 86 -3.23 1.07 -14.41
CA ASP A 86 -3.53 1.53 -15.77
C ASP A 86 -2.25 1.81 -16.57
N SER A 87 -2.12 1.21 -17.75
CA SER A 87 -1.01 1.49 -18.66
C SER A 87 -1.05 2.88 -19.30
N ASN A 88 -2.19 3.58 -19.23
CA ASN A 88 -2.34 4.95 -19.75
C ASN A 88 -1.78 6.01 -18.79
N ASP A 89 -1.54 5.66 -17.53
CA ASP A 89 -0.96 6.58 -16.56
C ASP A 89 0.54 6.78 -16.82
N SER A 90 1.09 7.91 -16.41
CA SER A 90 2.52 8.20 -16.56
C SER A 90 3.37 7.16 -15.81
N GLU A 91 4.66 7.01 -16.17
CA GLU A 91 5.53 6.06 -15.45
C GLU A 91 5.65 6.38 -13.96
N ASP A 92 5.64 7.67 -13.59
CA ASP A 92 5.68 8.12 -12.21
C ASP A 92 4.38 7.75 -11.47
N ASP A 93 3.23 7.94 -12.10
CA ASP A 93 1.93 7.52 -11.57
C ASP A 93 1.86 6.01 -11.40
N GLN A 94 2.26 5.24 -12.42
CA GLN A 94 2.28 3.78 -12.33
C GLN A 94 3.21 3.27 -11.23
N ARG A 95 4.37 3.91 -11.04
CA ARG A 95 5.33 3.58 -9.98
C ARG A 95 4.72 3.80 -8.60
N PHE A 96 4.09 4.96 -8.38
CA PHE A 96 3.43 5.28 -7.12
C PHE A 96 2.23 4.37 -6.86
N THR A 97 1.36 4.19 -7.85
CA THR A 97 0.20 3.30 -7.75
C THR A 97 0.63 1.88 -7.38
N LEU A 98 1.65 1.31 -8.03
CA LEU A 98 2.12 -0.02 -7.64
C LEU A 98 2.58 -0.07 -6.18
N ALA A 99 3.35 0.92 -5.73
CA ALA A 99 3.82 0.97 -4.35
C ALA A 99 2.67 1.09 -3.35
N HIS A 100 1.64 1.87 -3.69
CA HIS A 100 0.42 2.03 -2.92
C HIS A 100 -0.39 0.72 -2.85
N GLU A 101 -0.61 0.04 -3.97
CA GLU A 101 -1.33 -1.25 -3.98
C GLU A 101 -0.57 -2.37 -3.25
N VAL A 102 0.77 -2.41 -3.38
CA VAL A 102 1.61 -3.31 -2.57
C VAL A 102 1.43 -3.00 -1.09
N SER A 103 1.35 -1.72 -0.72
CA SER A 103 1.19 -1.30 0.67
C SER A 103 -0.15 -1.74 1.24
N HIS A 104 -1.24 -1.61 0.48
CA HIS A 104 -2.54 -2.17 0.88
C HIS A 104 -2.49 -3.69 1.04
N PHE A 105 -1.90 -4.42 0.08
CA PHE A 105 -1.78 -5.87 0.21
C PHE A 105 -1.02 -6.27 1.49
N VAL A 106 0.09 -5.60 1.78
CA VAL A 106 0.92 -5.90 2.96
C VAL A 106 0.19 -5.56 4.26
N LEU A 107 -0.35 -4.35 4.36
CA LEU A 107 -0.95 -3.81 5.58
C LEU A 107 -2.33 -4.40 5.89
N ASP A 108 -3.16 -4.59 4.88
CA ASP A 108 -4.57 -4.93 5.05
C ASP A 108 -4.84 -6.44 4.89
N HIS A 109 -3.95 -7.17 4.21
CA HIS A 109 -4.15 -8.61 3.97
C HIS A 109 -3.04 -9.48 4.56
N MET A 110 -1.79 -9.26 4.16
CA MET A 110 -0.70 -10.17 4.50
C MET A 110 -0.34 -10.13 5.99
N MET A 111 -0.04 -8.96 6.54
CA MET A 111 0.33 -8.82 7.95
C MET A 111 -0.80 -9.23 8.91
N PRO A 112 -2.06 -8.81 8.70
CA PRO A 112 -3.17 -9.24 9.56
C PRO A 112 -3.34 -10.76 9.61
N ARG A 113 -3.23 -11.44 8.46
CA ARG A 113 -3.29 -12.91 8.38
C ARG A 113 -2.12 -13.55 9.13
N ALA A 114 -0.89 -13.04 8.93
CA ALA A 114 0.29 -13.55 9.63
C ALA A 114 0.17 -13.40 11.15
N ARG A 115 -0.39 -12.28 11.64
CA ARG A 115 -0.63 -12.06 13.08
C ARG A 115 -1.61 -13.09 13.66
N VAL A 116 -2.70 -13.40 12.97
CA VAL A 116 -3.68 -14.38 13.45
C VAL A 116 -3.13 -15.80 13.41
N LEU A 117 -2.40 -16.19 12.36
CA LEU A 117 -1.75 -17.50 12.31
C LEU A 117 -0.70 -17.66 13.42
N LYS A 118 0.04 -16.59 13.74
CA LYS A 118 0.99 -16.58 14.86
C LYS A 118 0.29 -16.69 16.21
N LYS A 119 -0.88 -16.07 16.38
CA LYS A 119 -1.61 -15.98 17.65
C LYS A 119 -2.46 -17.22 17.95
N TYR A 120 -3.14 -17.76 16.95
CA TYR A 120 -4.11 -18.85 17.10
C TYR A 120 -3.69 -20.16 16.43
N GLY A 121 -2.57 -20.16 15.71
CA GLY A 121 -1.99 -21.35 15.09
C GLY A 121 -2.41 -21.60 13.64
N ALA A 122 -1.75 -22.57 13.01
CA ALA A 122 -1.89 -22.87 11.58
C ALA A 122 -3.28 -23.42 11.19
N SER A 123 -4.03 -24.03 12.12
CA SER A 123 -5.37 -24.54 11.86
C SER A 123 -6.39 -23.45 11.49
N PHE A 124 -6.09 -22.20 11.84
CA PHE A 124 -6.89 -21.03 11.49
C PHE A 124 -6.84 -20.70 9.99
N MET A 125 -5.83 -21.20 9.26
CA MET A 125 -5.67 -20.93 7.83
C MET A 125 -6.89 -21.37 7.01
N ALA A 126 -7.47 -22.53 7.33
CA ALA A 126 -8.68 -23.03 6.65
C ALA A 126 -9.89 -22.09 6.81
N VAL A 127 -9.95 -21.34 7.91
CA VAL A 127 -10.97 -20.30 8.14
C VAL A 127 -10.67 -19.06 7.31
N LEU A 128 -9.41 -18.58 7.37
CA LEU A 128 -8.97 -17.39 6.63
C LEU A 128 -9.10 -17.57 5.11
N ASP A 129 -9.03 -18.81 4.62
CA ASP A 129 -9.17 -19.16 3.22
C ASP A 129 -10.59 -19.58 2.82
N ALA A 130 -11.55 -19.42 3.74
CA ALA A 130 -12.96 -19.79 3.58
C ALA A 130 -13.16 -21.25 3.12
N MET A 131 -12.23 -22.15 3.50
CA MET A 131 -12.33 -23.59 3.23
C MET A 131 -13.26 -24.29 4.23
N ARG A 132 -13.54 -23.66 5.36
CA ARG A 132 -14.59 -24.03 6.32
C ARG A 132 -15.14 -22.79 7.03
N PRO A 133 -16.37 -22.85 7.57
CA PRO A 133 -16.86 -21.78 8.44
C PRO A 133 -16.04 -21.67 9.74
N PRO A 134 -15.91 -20.46 10.31
CA PRO A 134 -15.32 -20.26 11.63
C PRO A 134 -16.24 -20.81 12.73
N THR A 135 -15.66 -21.41 13.76
CA THR A 135 -16.35 -21.66 15.04
C THR A 135 -16.66 -20.34 15.77
N LEU A 136 -17.51 -20.36 16.79
CA LEU A 136 -17.84 -19.14 17.56
C LEU A 136 -16.60 -18.47 18.17
N ALA A 137 -15.65 -19.25 18.69
CA ALA A 137 -14.40 -18.72 19.23
C ALA A 137 -13.55 -18.06 18.14
N GLU A 138 -13.51 -18.64 16.95
CA GLU A 138 -12.78 -18.10 15.80
C GLU A 138 -13.47 -16.86 15.22
N GLN A 139 -14.81 -16.79 15.24
CA GLN A 139 -15.57 -15.59 14.87
C GLN A 139 -15.24 -14.42 15.79
N LEU A 140 -15.21 -14.66 17.10
CA LEU A 140 -14.81 -13.65 18.09
C LEU A 140 -13.36 -13.20 17.85
N ALA A 141 -12.45 -14.13 17.61
CA ALA A 141 -11.05 -13.80 17.29
C ALA A 141 -10.93 -12.92 16.03
N LEU A 142 -11.65 -13.25 14.95
CA LEU A 142 -11.66 -12.47 13.72
C LEU A 142 -12.21 -11.05 13.92
N ALA A 143 -13.27 -10.91 14.72
CA ALA A 143 -13.84 -9.61 15.06
C ALA A 143 -12.87 -8.75 15.89
N LEU A 144 -12.24 -9.35 16.90
CA LEU A 144 -11.28 -8.66 17.78
C LEU A 144 -10.02 -8.22 17.02
N ASP A 145 -9.52 -9.06 16.12
CA ASP A 145 -8.33 -8.77 15.31
C ASP A 145 -8.67 -8.03 13.99
N GLN A 146 -9.93 -7.62 13.81
CA GLN A 146 -10.47 -6.85 12.66
C GLN A 146 -10.09 -7.44 11.30
N LEU A 147 -10.18 -8.76 11.17
CA LEU A 147 -9.80 -9.47 9.95
C LEU A 147 -10.99 -9.64 9.00
N PRO A 148 -10.92 -9.12 7.76
CA PRO A 148 -11.90 -9.45 6.74
C PRO A 148 -11.77 -10.92 6.34
N ILE A 149 -12.87 -11.67 6.35
CA ILE A 149 -12.94 -12.99 5.69
C ILE A 149 -13.38 -12.77 4.25
N GLY A 150 -12.78 -13.53 3.33
CA GLY A 150 -13.14 -13.51 1.92
C GLY A 150 -12.33 -12.47 1.15
N ILE A 151 -12.96 -11.91 0.12
CA ILE A 151 -12.27 -11.14 -0.91
C ILE A 151 -12.27 -9.67 -0.56
N GLN A 152 -11.08 -9.10 -0.53
CA GLN A 152 -10.86 -7.69 -0.24
C GLN A 152 -10.62 -6.96 -1.55
N VAL A 153 -11.34 -5.87 -1.77
CA VAL A 153 -11.15 -5.00 -2.93
C VAL A 153 -10.89 -3.59 -2.42
N LYS A 154 -9.76 -3.01 -2.85
CA LYS A 154 -9.41 -1.61 -2.63
C LYS A 154 -9.31 -0.92 -3.99
N LEU A 155 -9.99 0.21 -4.14
CA LEU A 155 -10.00 1.00 -5.37
C LEU A 155 -9.33 2.33 -5.09
N MET A 156 -8.32 2.69 -5.89
CA MET A 156 -7.63 3.98 -5.78
C MET A 156 -8.20 4.96 -6.81
N ASP A 157 -9.09 5.85 -6.37
CA ASP A 157 -9.81 6.78 -7.25
C ASP A 157 -8.90 7.67 -8.13
N ARG A 158 -9.43 8.07 -9.28
CA ARG A 158 -8.91 9.21 -10.05
C ARG A 158 -9.63 10.47 -9.57
N ASP A 159 -8.89 11.49 -9.14
CA ASP A 159 -9.43 12.79 -8.73
C ASP A 159 -10.02 13.57 -9.93
N ALA A 160 -11.10 14.34 -9.75
CA ALA A 160 -11.02 15.72 -9.24
C ALA A 160 -11.77 16.04 -7.92
N GLU A 161 -12.67 15.19 -7.41
CA GLU A 161 -13.47 15.52 -6.20
C GLU A 161 -13.34 14.51 -5.05
N GLY A 162 -12.66 13.38 -5.22
CA GLY A 162 -12.08 12.50 -4.18
C GLY A 162 -12.74 12.45 -2.79
N ILE A 163 -14.08 12.35 -2.69
CA ILE A 163 -14.77 12.38 -1.40
C ILE A 163 -14.49 11.08 -0.63
N ILE A 164 -13.58 11.15 0.34
CA ILE A 164 -13.32 10.06 1.29
C ILE A 164 -14.53 9.94 2.22
N GLN A 165 -15.28 8.85 2.09
CA GLN A 165 -16.32 8.48 3.04
C GLN A 165 -15.67 7.79 4.25
N SER A 166 -15.63 8.48 5.39
CA SER A 166 -15.21 8.04 6.75
C SER A 166 -13.72 8.14 7.13
N GLY A 167 -13.47 8.46 8.40
CA GLY A 167 -12.12 8.68 8.96
C GLY A 167 -11.25 7.42 9.07
N SER A 168 -11.83 6.22 9.12
CA SER A 168 -11.07 4.97 9.09
C SER A 168 -10.47 4.68 7.71
N VAL A 169 -11.19 5.03 6.64
CA VAL A 169 -10.65 4.99 5.26
C VAL A 169 -9.46 5.95 5.15
N ALA A 170 -9.59 7.18 5.67
CA ALA A 170 -8.49 8.15 5.63
C ALA A 170 -7.20 7.67 6.33
N HIS A 171 -7.30 6.93 7.45
CA HIS A 171 -6.12 6.41 8.14
C HIS A 171 -5.46 5.25 7.37
N ALA A 172 -6.25 4.34 6.79
CA ALA A 172 -5.73 3.23 5.99
C ALA A 172 -4.98 3.75 4.74
N GLU A 173 -5.58 4.69 4.02
CA GLU A 173 -4.95 5.35 2.86
C GLU A 173 -3.65 6.05 3.26
N TRP A 174 -3.66 6.80 4.38
CA TRP A 174 -2.45 7.46 4.87
C TRP A 174 -1.33 6.47 5.18
N ARG A 175 -1.64 5.31 5.79
CA ARG A 175 -0.65 4.27 6.07
C ARG A 175 -0.12 3.62 4.78
N ALA A 176 -1.00 3.38 3.82
CA ALA A 176 -0.63 2.84 2.51
C ALA A 176 0.31 3.81 1.78
N ASP A 177 -0.03 5.09 1.71
CA ASP A 177 0.84 6.13 1.15
C ASP A 177 2.17 6.23 1.89
N ARG A 178 2.15 6.18 3.22
CA ARG A 178 3.37 6.28 4.04
C ARG A 178 4.33 5.11 3.76
N LEU A 179 3.80 3.90 3.63
CA LEU A 179 4.59 2.72 3.24
C LEU A 179 5.05 2.83 1.77
N ALA A 180 4.18 3.27 0.85
CA ALA A 180 4.54 3.48 -0.55
C ALA A 180 5.73 4.44 -0.70
N PHE A 181 5.72 5.55 0.03
CA PHE A 181 6.86 6.47 0.08
C PHE A 181 8.11 5.81 0.64
N GLU A 182 8.01 5.04 1.72
CA GLU A 182 9.17 4.35 2.29
C GLU A 182 9.75 3.29 1.32
N LEU A 183 8.90 2.63 0.53
CA LEU A 183 9.32 1.66 -0.47
C LEU A 183 10.00 2.32 -1.69
N LEU A 184 9.54 3.48 -2.13
CA LEU A 184 10.06 4.17 -3.32
C LEU A 184 11.20 5.15 -3.02
N ALA A 185 11.11 5.83 -1.89
CA ALA A 185 11.96 6.94 -1.49
C ALA A 185 12.16 6.90 0.04
N PRO A 186 12.93 5.94 0.57
CA PRO A 186 13.18 5.79 2.01
C PRO A 186 13.49 7.12 2.68
N ALA A 187 12.90 7.37 3.84
CA ALA A 187 12.92 8.70 4.45
C ALA A 187 14.33 9.14 4.88
N ASP A 188 15.19 8.19 5.21
CA ASP A 188 16.61 8.39 5.52
C ASP A 188 17.44 8.85 4.31
N VAL A 189 17.01 8.53 3.09
CA VAL A 189 17.62 9.01 1.84
C VAL A 189 16.93 10.27 1.33
N ALA A 190 15.60 10.32 1.39
CA ALA A 190 14.80 11.41 0.84
C ALA A 190 14.92 12.71 1.65
N TYR A 191 15.01 12.63 2.98
CA TYR A 191 15.05 13.81 3.82
C TYR A 191 16.35 14.63 3.69
N PRO A 192 17.56 14.03 3.73
CA PRO A 192 18.79 14.77 3.47
C PRO A 192 18.78 15.45 2.10
N PHE A 193 18.32 14.73 1.07
CA PHE A 193 18.20 15.25 -0.28
C PHE A 193 17.22 16.43 -0.37
N LEU A 194 16.10 16.38 0.36
CA LEU A 194 15.16 17.50 0.48
C LEU A 194 15.81 18.70 1.18
N LYS A 195 16.57 18.49 2.27
CA LYS A 195 17.20 19.55 3.07
C LYS A 195 18.26 20.34 2.30
N GLU A 196 18.96 19.69 1.36
CA GLU A 196 19.91 20.34 0.45
C GLU A 196 19.24 21.19 -0.64
N SER A 197 17.89 21.22 -0.69
CA SER A 197 17.12 21.97 -1.67
C SER A 197 16.65 23.31 -1.12
N GLU A 198 16.51 24.30 -2.00
CA GLU A 198 15.59 25.40 -1.76
C GLU A 198 14.17 24.87 -1.54
N VAL A 199 13.45 25.42 -0.55
CA VAL A 199 12.14 24.93 -0.09
C VAL A 199 11.13 24.77 -1.25
N GLU A 200 11.06 25.76 -2.13
CA GLU A 200 10.14 25.76 -3.28
C GLU A 200 10.48 24.70 -4.34
N ARG A 201 11.76 24.33 -4.47
CA ARG A 201 12.23 23.34 -5.44
C ARG A 201 12.28 21.93 -4.87
N GLY A 202 12.18 21.77 -3.55
CA GLY A 202 12.25 20.49 -2.84
C GLY A 202 11.32 19.41 -3.41
N PRO A 203 10.00 19.65 -3.54
CA PRO A 203 9.08 18.66 -4.11
C PRO A 203 9.41 18.26 -5.54
N ALA A 204 9.80 19.22 -6.40
CA ALA A 204 10.17 18.92 -7.78
C ALA A 204 11.46 18.10 -7.87
N ARG A 205 12.44 18.38 -7.00
CA ARG A 205 13.66 17.57 -6.88
C ARG A 205 13.34 16.16 -6.40
N LEU A 206 12.48 16.00 -5.39
CA LEU A 206 12.03 14.68 -4.93
C LEU A 206 11.34 13.89 -6.05
N ALA A 207 10.43 14.55 -6.78
CA ALA A 207 9.76 13.96 -7.94
C ALA A 207 10.76 13.44 -8.96
N ALA A 208 11.70 14.29 -9.40
CA ALA A 208 12.70 13.93 -10.39
C ALA A 208 13.66 12.83 -9.91
N ARG A 209 14.09 12.87 -8.64
CA ARG A 209 15.08 11.94 -8.09
C ARG A 209 14.52 10.54 -7.88
N PHE A 210 13.31 10.46 -7.33
CA PHE A 210 12.69 9.21 -6.90
C PHE A 210 11.65 8.69 -7.90
N GLY A 211 11.28 9.51 -8.89
CA GLY A 211 10.23 9.20 -9.84
C GLY A 211 8.87 9.16 -9.15
N LEU A 212 8.54 10.24 -8.43
CA LEU A 212 7.24 10.40 -7.80
C LEU A 212 6.42 11.39 -8.62
N PRO A 213 5.10 11.19 -8.76
CA PRO A 213 4.28 12.23 -9.34
C PRO A 213 4.30 13.46 -8.42
N LEU A 214 4.22 14.65 -9.04
CA LEU A 214 4.53 15.90 -8.35
C LEU A 214 3.61 16.18 -7.15
N SER A 215 2.33 15.83 -7.24
CA SER A 215 1.37 15.99 -6.13
C SER A 215 1.75 15.13 -4.94
N GLN A 216 2.16 13.88 -5.17
CA GLN A 216 2.64 12.96 -4.13
C GLN A 216 3.98 13.43 -3.57
N ALA A 217 4.90 13.93 -4.40
CA ALA A 217 6.17 14.49 -3.94
C ALA A 217 5.96 15.72 -3.01
N ARG A 218 4.97 16.58 -3.31
CA ARG A 218 4.57 17.70 -2.43
C ARG A 218 4.02 17.21 -1.09
N THR A 219 3.17 16.19 -1.11
CA THR A 219 2.66 15.56 0.11
C THR A 219 3.80 14.95 0.93
N TYR A 220 4.73 14.25 0.28
CA TYR A 220 5.84 13.61 0.96
C TYR A 220 6.80 14.62 1.60
N ALA A 221 7.14 15.71 0.89
CA ALA A 221 7.98 16.78 1.43
C ALA A 221 7.39 17.38 2.72
N ARG A 222 6.07 17.59 2.77
CA ARG A 222 5.36 18.04 3.98
C ARG A 222 5.46 17.02 5.11
N MET A 223 5.28 15.73 4.81
CA MET A 223 5.41 14.66 5.79
C MET A 223 6.81 14.59 6.41
N LEU A 224 7.85 14.60 5.56
CA LEU A 224 9.25 14.57 6.00
C LEU A 224 9.61 15.77 6.87
N THR A 225 9.21 16.97 6.45
CA THR A 225 9.47 18.22 7.20
C THR A 225 8.76 18.22 8.56
N ARG A 226 7.49 17.79 8.61
CA ARG A 226 6.73 17.68 9.87
C ARG A 226 7.37 16.68 10.82
N ARG A 227 7.79 15.52 10.30
CA ARG A 227 8.46 14.47 11.07
C ARG A 227 9.74 14.99 11.74
N GLU A 228 10.57 15.74 11.00
CA GLU A 228 11.79 16.30 11.56
C GLU A 228 11.49 17.31 12.66
N ARG A 229 10.55 18.23 12.44
CA ARG A 229 10.16 19.23 13.46
C ARG A 229 9.72 18.58 14.77
N LEU A 230 8.94 17.49 14.68
CA LEU A 230 8.51 16.74 15.87
C LEU A 230 9.68 16.03 16.56
N GLN A 231 10.65 15.50 15.82
CA GLN A 231 11.84 14.88 16.40
C GLN A 231 12.76 15.93 17.05
N ALA A 232 12.97 17.08 16.40
CA ALA A 232 13.76 18.17 16.96
C ALA A 232 13.13 18.76 18.22
N GLY A 233 11.80 18.96 18.24
CA GLY A 233 11.08 19.45 19.42
C GLY A 233 11.09 18.46 20.59
N SER A 234 10.98 17.16 20.32
CA SER A 234 11.00 16.10 21.34
C SER A 234 12.36 15.96 22.05
N VAL A 235 13.46 16.44 21.46
CA VAL A 235 14.80 16.40 22.07
C VAL A 235 15.00 17.55 23.07
N VAL A 236 14.24 18.64 22.97
CA VAL A 236 14.40 19.82 23.82
C VAL A 236 13.69 19.67 25.19
N GLU A 237 12.82 18.67 25.38
CA GLU A 237 12.02 18.50 26.61
C GLU A 237 12.60 17.58 27.70
N PHE A 238 13.82 17.04 27.57
CA PHE A 238 14.41 16.11 28.57
C PHE A 238 15.59 16.65 29.40
N HIS A 239 15.81 17.95 29.43
CA HIS A 239 16.77 18.60 30.34
C HIS A 239 16.14 19.78 31.08
N ARG A 240 15.27 19.49 32.06
CA ARG A 240 15.02 20.34 33.22
C ARG A 240 14.72 19.48 34.44
#